data_AF-A0A4Q5RF89-F1
#
_entry.id   AF-A0A4Q5RF89-F1
#
_cell.length_a   1.000
_cell.length_b   1.000
_cell.length_c   1.000
_cell.angle_alpha   90.00
_cell.angle_beta   90.00
_cell.angle_gamma   90.00
#
_symmetry.space_group_name_H-M   'P 1'
#
loop_
_entity.id
_entity.type
_entity.pdbx_description
1 polymer ?
#
loop_
_entity_poly.entity_id
_entity_poly.type
_entity_poly.pdbx_seq_one_letter_code
_entity_poly.pdbx_strand_id
1 'polypeptide(L)'
;MKTSINIAYLLIGLIILAPACSVQRSLLRNKEEVTILALGDSITEMGVWPKGYVDQIKNKLNKSAYEVFGAGIGGNKVYDLYLRLEDDVLAKQPDLVVIYVGINDVW
;
A
#
# COMPACT_ATOMS: atom_id res chain seq x y z
N MET A 1 36.49 -5.19 18.48
CA MET A 1 35.73 -6.35 17.97
C MET A 1 35.08 -5.92 16.65
N LYS A 2 35.71 -6.21 15.50
CA LYS A 2 35.14 -5.88 14.18
C LYS A 2 34.35 -7.10 13.70
N THR A 3 33.04 -7.02 13.72
CA THR A 3 32.18 -8.06 13.16
C THR A 3 32.26 -7.94 11.64
N SER A 4 33.09 -8.77 11.00
CA SER A 4 33.17 -8.84 9.55
C SER A 4 31.87 -9.43 9.02
N ILE A 5 30.97 -8.60 8.51
CA ILE A 5 29.79 -9.07 7.78
C ILE A 5 30.31 -9.84 6.56
N ASN A 6 29.97 -11.12 6.48
CA ASN A 6 30.44 -12.00 5.42
C ASN A 6 29.85 -11.51 4.08
N ILE A 7 30.71 -11.20 3.10
CA ILE A 7 30.32 -10.65 1.80
C ILE A 7 29.30 -11.57 1.09
N ALA A 8 29.35 -12.88 1.38
CA ALA A 8 28.36 -13.85 0.94
C ALA A 8 26.91 -13.51 1.38
N TYR A 9 26.69 -13.04 2.60
CA TYR A 9 25.35 -12.67 3.09
C TYR A 9 24.85 -11.37 2.46
N LEU A 10 25.75 -10.42 2.18
CA LEU A 10 25.41 -9.17 1.47
C LEU A 10 24.98 -9.47 0.02
N LEU A 11 25.68 -10.40 -0.64
CA LEU A 11 25.37 -10.84 -2.01
C LEU A 11 24.08 -11.67 -2.08
N ILE A 12 23.84 -12.57 -1.12
CA ILE A 12 22.58 -13.33 -1.02
C ILE A 12 21.40 -12.38 -0.79
N GLY A 13 21.55 -11.37 0.08
CA GLY A 13 20.54 -10.33 0.27
C GLY A 13 20.22 -9.55 -1.01
N LEU A 14 21.23 -9.21 -1.81
CA LEU A 14 21.07 -8.52 -3.09
C LEU A 14 20.36 -9.37 -4.17
N ILE A 15 20.68 -10.67 -4.22
CA ILE A 15 20.13 -11.63 -5.20
C ILE A 15 18.66 -11.94 -4.92
N ILE A 16 18.19 -11.83 -3.67
CA ILE A 16 16.78 -12.05 -3.31
C ILE A 16 15.94 -10.77 -3.51
N LEU A 17 16.52 -9.58 -3.27
CA LEU A 17 15.78 -8.31 -3.34
C LEU A 17 15.51 -7.84 -4.79
N ALA A 18 16.45 -8.07 -5.71
CA ALA A 18 16.33 -7.64 -7.11
C ALA A 18 15.21 -8.35 -7.91
N PRO A 19 15.05 -9.69 -7.87
CA PRO A 19 13.98 -10.39 -8.59
C PRO A 19 12.60 -10.14 -7.98
N ALA A 20 12.48 -9.85 -6.68
CA ALA A 20 11.21 -9.50 -6.07
C ALA A 20 10.58 -8.25 -6.73
N CYS A 21 11.41 -7.25 -7.06
CA CYS A 21 10.96 -6.01 -7.71
C CYS A 21 10.53 -6.22 -9.18
N SER A 22 11.22 -7.09 -9.93
CA SER A 22 10.87 -7.43 -11.33
C SER A 22 9.70 -8.41 -11.43
N VAL A 23 9.54 -9.33 -10.48
CA VAL A 23 8.39 -10.26 -10.41
C VAL A 23 7.11 -9.49 -10.06
N GLN A 24 7.15 -8.55 -9.11
CA GLN A 24 5.98 -7.72 -8.78
C GLN A 24 5.47 -6.94 -10.01
N ARG A 25 6.40 -6.37 -10.79
CA ARG A 25 6.07 -5.67 -12.05
C ARG A 25 5.44 -6.60 -13.10
N SER A 26 5.85 -7.85 -13.16
CA SER A 26 5.31 -8.84 -14.11
C SER A 26 3.87 -9.24 -13.78
N LEU A 27 3.57 -9.43 -12.49
CA LEU A 27 2.23 -9.83 -12.03
C LEU A 27 1.18 -8.76 -12.30
N LEU A 28 1.50 -7.49 -12.07
CA LEU A 28 0.61 -6.37 -12.40
C LEU A 28 0.46 -6.16 -13.92
N ARG A 29 1.46 -6.56 -14.73
CA ARG A 29 1.48 -6.32 -16.18
C ARG A 29 0.51 -7.20 -16.96
N ASN A 30 0.15 -8.37 -16.43
CA ASN A 30 -0.77 -9.31 -17.07
C ASN A 30 -2.22 -9.14 -16.60
N LYS A 31 -2.48 -8.26 -15.64
CA LYS A 31 -3.84 -8.00 -15.15
C LYS A 31 -4.49 -6.92 -16.02
N GLU A 32 -5.71 -7.17 -16.48
CA GLU A 32 -6.46 -6.21 -17.31
C GLU A 32 -6.83 -4.95 -16.53
N GLU A 33 -7.09 -5.11 -15.23
CA GLU A 33 -7.39 -4.03 -14.29
C GLU A 33 -6.65 -4.25 -12.96
N VAL A 34 -6.03 -3.20 -12.44
CA VAL A 34 -5.30 -3.19 -11.17
C VAL A 34 -6.11 -2.46 -10.11
N THR A 35 -6.36 -3.12 -8.99
CA THR A 35 -7.13 -2.55 -7.87
C THR A 35 -6.20 -1.97 -6.81
N ILE A 36 -6.39 -0.68 -6.50
CA ILE A 36 -5.59 0.06 -5.52
C ILE A 36 -6.47 0.48 -4.34
N LEU A 37 -6.07 0.08 -3.14
CA LEU A 37 -6.76 0.40 -1.89
C LEU A 37 -5.91 1.36 -1.05
N ALA A 38 -6.47 2.51 -0.68
CA ALA A 38 -5.88 3.41 0.32
C ALA A 38 -6.44 3.11 1.71
N LEU A 39 -5.61 2.64 2.65
CA LEU A 39 -5.98 2.36 4.04
C LEU A 39 -5.42 3.47 4.94
N GLY A 40 -6.22 4.02 5.84
CA GLY A 40 -5.71 5.08 6.73
C GLY A 40 -6.71 5.64 7.73
N ASP A 41 -6.40 6.85 8.20
CA ASP A 41 -7.18 7.57 9.21
C ASP A 41 -8.10 8.64 8.59
N SER A 42 -8.36 9.74 9.31
CA SER A 42 -9.16 10.88 8.85
C SER A 42 -8.65 11.48 7.55
N ILE A 43 -7.35 11.44 7.28
CA ILE A 43 -6.79 11.96 6.02
C ILE A 43 -7.23 11.08 4.84
N THR A 44 -7.27 9.76 5.01
CA THR A 44 -7.79 8.83 4.01
C THR A 44 -9.31 8.90 3.89
N GLU A 45 -10.03 9.10 5.00
CA GLU A 45 -11.48 9.29 4.99
C GLU A 45 -11.87 10.49 4.13
N MET A 46 -11.24 11.65 4.33
CA MET A 46 -11.44 12.83 3.48
C MET A 46 -10.77 12.68 2.11
N GLY A 47 -9.81 11.77 1.99
CA GLY A 47 -9.07 11.49 0.76
C GLY A 47 -9.94 11.00 -0.39
N VAL A 48 -11.07 10.35 -0.08
CA VAL A 48 -12.03 9.86 -1.09
C VAL A 48 -13.01 10.93 -1.57
N TRP A 49 -13.11 12.06 -0.89
CA TRP A 49 -13.98 13.17 -1.29
C TRP A 49 -13.45 13.87 -2.54
N PRO A 50 -14.28 14.65 -3.27
CA PRO A 50 -13.83 15.43 -4.41
C PRO A 50 -12.60 16.27 -4.08
N LYS A 51 -11.54 16.17 -4.90
CA LYS A 51 -10.23 16.80 -4.69
C LYS A 51 -9.38 16.22 -3.54
N GLY A 52 -9.87 15.22 -2.81
CA GLY A 52 -9.07 14.44 -1.87
C GLY A 52 -7.97 13.65 -2.61
N TYR A 53 -6.94 13.19 -1.89
CA TYR A 53 -5.79 12.58 -2.56
C TYR A 53 -6.14 11.25 -3.26
N VAL A 54 -7.06 10.46 -2.73
CA VAL A 54 -7.53 9.20 -3.34
C VAL A 54 -8.33 9.52 -4.60
N ASP A 55 -9.22 10.51 -4.56
CA ASP A 55 -9.95 11.01 -5.73
C ASP A 55 -9.00 11.55 -6.81
N GLN A 56 -7.96 12.29 -6.42
CA GLN A 56 -6.95 12.78 -7.36
C GLN A 56 -6.15 11.65 -8.00
N ILE A 57 -5.77 10.61 -7.26
CA ILE A 57 -5.12 9.41 -7.83
C ILE A 57 -6.06 8.74 -8.82
N LYS A 58 -7.31 8.48 -8.41
CA LYS A 58 -8.36 7.89 -9.24
C LYS A 58 -8.57 8.66 -10.55
N ASN A 59 -8.55 9.98 -10.51
CA ASN A 59 -8.78 10.82 -11.68
C ASN A 59 -7.54 11.00 -12.58
N LYS A 60 -6.33 10.74 -12.06
CA LYS A 60 -5.08 10.79 -12.84
C LYS A 60 -4.73 9.47 -13.53
N LEU A 61 -5.24 8.34 -13.02
CA LEU A 61 -5.00 7.03 -13.61
C LEU A 61 -6.00 6.71 -14.73
N ASN A 62 -5.61 5.80 -15.63
CA ASN A 62 -6.52 5.30 -16.66
C ASN A 62 -7.63 4.46 -16.00
N LYS A 63 -8.86 4.97 -16.04
CA LYS A 63 -10.05 4.35 -15.42
C LYS A 63 -10.41 2.97 -15.98
N SER A 64 -9.91 2.60 -17.15
CA SER A 64 -10.13 1.26 -17.71
C SER A 64 -9.07 0.25 -17.29
N ALA A 65 -8.01 0.69 -16.61
CA ALA A 65 -6.88 -0.16 -16.20
C ALA A 65 -6.66 -0.12 -14.68
N TYR A 66 -7.30 0.82 -13.98
CA TYR A 66 -7.12 1.03 -12.55
C TYR A 66 -8.44 1.33 -11.85
N GLU A 67 -8.74 0.54 -10.84
CA GLU A 67 -9.75 0.84 -9.84
C GLU A 67 -9.06 1.40 -8.59
N VAL A 68 -9.60 2.49 -8.03
CA VAL A 68 -9.03 3.13 -6.84
C VAL A 68 -10.13 3.45 -5.84
N PHE A 69 -9.96 2.99 -4.59
CA PHE A 69 -10.86 3.30 -3.48
C PHE A 69 -10.11 3.44 -2.15
N GLY A 70 -10.79 3.96 -1.13
CA GLY A 70 -10.21 4.22 0.19
C GLY A 70 -11.03 3.64 1.33
N ALA A 71 -10.34 3.25 2.40
CA ALA A 71 -10.87 2.71 3.66
C ALA A 71 -10.27 3.51 4.83
N GLY A 72 -10.63 4.77 4.92
CA GLY A 72 -10.23 5.68 6.00
C GLY A 72 -11.30 5.80 7.09
N ILE A 73 -10.87 5.83 8.34
CA ILE A 73 -11.75 6.09 9.50
C ILE A 73 -11.08 7.10 10.42
N GLY A 74 -11.78 8.20 10.71
CA GLY A 74 -11.30 9.27 11.56
C GLY A 74 -10.83 8.80 12.94
N GLY A 75 -9.72 9.36 13.40
CA GLY A 75 -9.12 9.05 14.70
C GLY A 75 -8.42 7.69 14.82
N ASN A 76 -8.43 6.86 13.76
CA ASN A 76 -7.70 5.59 13.78
C ASN A 76 -6.19 5.80 13.96
N LYS A 77 -5.61 4.94 14.81
CA LYS A 77 -4.18 4.73 15.00
C LYS A 77 -3.77 3.41 14.32
N VAL A 78 -2.48 3.05 14.36
CA VAL A 78 -1.97 1.83 13.70
C VAL A 78 -2.69 0.56 14.17
N TYR A 79 -3.03 0.44 15.47
CA TYR A 79 -3.71 -0.75 15.98
C TYR A 79 -5.17 -0.85 15.51
N ASP A 80 -5.85 0.27 15.28
CA ASP A 80 -7.22 0.26 14.74
C ASP A 80 -7.23 -0.28 13.30
N LEU A 81 -6.23 0.09 12.49
CA LEU A 81 -6.03 -0.45 11.15
C LEU A 81 -5.78 -1.96 11.18
N TYR A 82 -5.00 -2.44 12.15
CA TYR A 82 -4.74 -3.86 12.31
C TYR A 82 -6.03 -4.65 12.63
N LEU A 83 -6.88 -4.12 13.52
CA LEU A 83 -8.12 -4.78 13.94
C LEU A 83 -9.15 -4.94 12.81
N ARG A 84 -9.07 -4.09 11.78
CA ARG A 84 -9.94 -4.14 10.59
C ARG A 84 -9.23 -4.61 9.33
N LEU A 85 -7.99 -5.10 9.41
CA LEU A 85 -7.19 -5.49 8.23
C LEU A 85 -7.89 -6.57 7.39
N GLU A 86 -8.54 -7.53 8.05
CA GLU A 86 -9.26 -8.62 7.38
C GLU A 86 -10.40 -8.07 6.51
N ASP A 87 -11.32 -7.33 7.13
CA ASP A 87 -12.51 -6.80 6.46
C ASP A 87 -12.17 -5.70 5.45
N ASP A 88 -11.24 -4.81 5.82
CA ASP A 88 -10.95 -3.64 5.01
C ASP A 88 -9.98 -3.88 3.88
N VAL A 89 -9.14 -4.91 3.94
CA VAL A 89 -8.10 -5.15 2.94
C VAL A 89 -8.16 -6.57 2.41
N LEU A 90 -8.01 -7.58 3.26
CA LEU A 90 -7.80 -8.96 2.81
C LEU A 90 -9.04 -9.51 2.09
N ALA A 91 -10.24 -9.23 2.62
CA ALA A 91 -11.50 -9.61 1.98
C ALA A 91 -11.71 -8.95 0.60
N LYS A 92 -11.09 -7.79 0.36
CA LYS A 92 -11.21 -7.02 -0.89
C LYS A 92 -10.15 -7.41 -1.93
N GLN A 93 -9.13 -8.17 -1.54
CA GLN A 93 -8.04 -8.66 -2.40
C GLN A 93 -7.44 -7.58 -3.35
N PRO A 94 -7.07 -6.38 -2.86
CA PRO A 94 -6.46 -5.37 -3.73
C PRO A 94 -5.07 -5.83 -4.20
N ASP A 95 -4.65 -5.37 -5.38
CA ASP A 95 -3.31 -5.64 -5.90
C ASP A 95 -2.23 -4.76 -5.25
N LEU A 96 -2.63 -3.56 -4.84
CA LEU A 96 -1.78 -2.57 -4.19
C LEU A 96 -2.50 -1.93 -3.01
N VAL A 97 -1.85 -1.91 -1.86
CA VAL A 97 -2.33 -1.20 -0.68
C VAL A 97 -1.40 -0.03 -0.39
N VAL A 98 -1.97 1.16 -0.26
CA VAL A 98 -1.29 2.37 0.21
C VAL A 98 -1.76 2.64 1.63
N ILE A 99 -0.84 2.53 2.60
CA ILE A 99 -1.15 2.79 4.02
C ILE A 99 -0.68 4.19 4.36
N TYR A 100 -1.60 5.05 4.80
CA TYR A 100 -1.29 6.38 5.30
C TYR A 100 -1.94 6.61 6.67
N VAL A 101 -1.11 6.52 7.71
CA VAL A 101 -1.50 6.63 9.12
C VAL A 101 -0.30 7.14 9.93
N GLY A 102 -0.55 7.71 11.10
CA GLY A 102 0.49 7.99 12.08
C GLY A 102 0.33 9.33 12.82
N ILE A 103 -0.47 10.26 12.29
CA ILE A 103 -0.69 11.55 12.97
C ILE A 103 -1.44 11.37 14.29
N ASN A 104 -2.41 10.46 14.32
CA ASN A 104 -3.13 10.13 15.54
C ASN A 104 -2.22 9.38 16.53
N ASP A 105 -1.26 8.58 16.08
CA ASP A 105 -0.39 7.80 16.98
C ASP A 105 0.54 8.69 17.84
N VAL A 106 0.86 9.91 17.36
CA VAL A 106 1.76 10.86 18.05
C VAL A 106 1.03 12.00 18.76
N TRP A 107 -0.27 12.16 18.52
CA TRP A 107 -1.11 13.18 19.13
C TRP A 107 -1.89 12.61 20.32
#